data_AF-A0A8T7BNA7-F1
#
_entry.id   AF-A0A8T7BNA7-F1
#
_cell.length_a   1.000
_cell.length_b   1.000
_cell.length_c   1.000
_cell.angle_alpha   90.00
_cell.angle_beta   90.00
_cell.angle_gamma   90.00
#
_symmetry.space_group_name_H-M   'P 1'
#
loop_
_entity.id
_entity.type
_entity.pdbx_description
1 polymer ?
#
loop_
_entity_poly.entity_id
_entity_poly.type
_entity_poly.pdbx_seq_one_letter_code
_entity_poly.pdbx_strand_id
1 'polypeptide(L)'
;MSDLNLKIAFWDYDRTRALIDGQVKPEGIELDIDVLRPRVMFPRMLDHQEFDVCELSLASFSALNARGDCPFVAIPVPVSRFFRHSCIYVRVDSGIQQPEDLKGKRVGTTQYGSTAATYIKGMLQDDYGVAASDMHWYMGGLTSPTQAP
;
A
#
# COMPACT_ATOMS: atom_id res chain seq x y z
N MET A 1 18.85 -27.36 17.96
CA MET A 1 17.48 -26.80 18.04
C MET A 1 16.84 -27.01 16.69
N SER A 2 15.56 -27.36 16.63
CA SER A 2 14.84 -27.40 15.35
C SER A 2 14.58 -25.98 14.86
N ASP A 3 14.68 -25.77 13.55
CA ASP A 3 14.41 -24.48 12.94
C ASP A 3 12.96 -24.03 13.21
N LEU A 4 12.76 -22.71 13.39
CA LEU A 4 11.45 -22.10 13.55
C LEU A 4 10.75 -22.04 12.19
N ASN A 5 9.56 -22.63 12.08
CA ASN A 5 8.76 -22.56 10.85
C ASN A 5 7.90 -21.29 10.89
N LEU A 6 8.02 -20.42 9.89
CA LEU A 6 7.23 -19.21 9.77
C LEU A 6 6.50 -19.18 8.42
N LYS A 7 5.19 -18.96 8.44
CA LYS A 7 4.40 -18.67 7.25
C LYS A 7 4.47 -17.18 6.94
N ILE A 8 5.01 -16.84 5.78
CA ILE A 8 5.28 -15.45 5.38
C ILE A 8 4.60 -15.11 4.06
N ALA A 9 4.03 -13.90 3.96
CA ALA A 9 3.46 -13.40 2.71
C ALA A 9 4.04 -12.04 2.30
N PHE A 10 4.44 -11.93 1.05
CA PHE A 10 4.82 -10.67 0.40
C PHE A 10 4.66 -10.81 -1.11
N TRP A 11 4.70 -9.69 -1.83
CA TRP A 11 4.74 -9.75 -3.28
C TRP A 11 6.15 -10.05 -3.81
N ASP A 12 6.17 -10.46 -5.07
CA ASP A 12 7.35 -10.67 -5.86
C ASP A 12 8.01 -9.33 -6.24
N TYR A 13 9.00 -8.92 -5.45
CA TYR A 13 9.87 -7.78 -5.71
C TYR A 13 11.33 -8.21 -5.80
N ASP A 14 12.17 -7.36 -6.37
CA ASP A 14 13.62 -7.49 -6.34
C ASP A 14 14.18 -7.66 -4.92
N ARG A 15 13.56 -7.03 -3.91
CA ARG A 15 13.99 -7.14 -2.49
C ARG A 15 13.60 -8.44 -1.80
N THR A 16 12.55 -9.11 -2.25
CA THR A 16 12.05 -10.36 -1.65
C THR A 16 12.51 -11.59 -2.42
N ARG A 17 12.95 -11.41 -3.68
CA ARG A 17 13.36 -12.48 -4.59
C ARG A 17 14.41 -13.44 -4.02
N ALA A 18 15.42 -12.92 -3.32
CA ALA A 18 16.47 -13.77 -2.75
C ALA A 18 15.95 -14.77 -1.71
N LEU A 19 14.86 -14.43 -1.00
CA LEU A 19 14.16 -15.36 -0.09
C LEU A 19 13.31 -16.36 -0.88
N ILE A 20 12.59 -15.90 -1.91
CA ILE A 20 11.73 -16.73 -2.76
C ILE A 20 12.54 -17.85 -3.44
N ASP A 21 13.68 -17.49 -4.01
CA ASP A 21 14.50 -18.41 -4.80
C ASP A 21 15.51 -19.19 -3.92
N GLY A 22 15.51 -18.99 -2.60
CA GLY A 22 16.38 -19.67 -1.65
C GLY A 22 17.86 -19.24 -1.69
N GLN A 23 18.19 -18.14 -2.38
CA GLN A 23 19.55 -17.59 -2.40
C GLN A 23 19.98 -17.08 -1.01
N VAL A 24 19.01 -16.65 -0.21
CA VAL A 24 19.19 -16.25 1.19
C VAL A 24 18.27 -17.10 2.05
N LYS A 25 18.83 -17.80 3.03
CA LYS A 25 18.11 -18.51 4.09
C LYS A 25 18.48 -17.89 5.45
N PRO A 26 17.52 -17.38 6.23
CA PRO A 26 17.80 -16.94 7.59
C PRO A 26 18.25 -18.10 8.48
N GLU A 27 19.24 -17.86 9.34
CA GLU A 27 19.74 -18.87 10.26
C GLU A 27 18.66 -19.30 11.26
N GLY A 28 18.40 -20.61 11.38
CA GLY A 28 17.45 -21.17 12.33
C GLY A 28 15.97 -20.94 12.01
N ILE A 29 15.64 -20.52 10.78
CA ILE A 29 14.25 -20.30 10.33
C ILE A 29 14.00 -21.04 9.01
N GLU A 30 12.93 -21.82 8.98
CA GLU A 30 12.33 -22.33 7.75
C GLU A 30 11.18 -21.42 7.34
N LEU A 31 11.19 -20.98 6.08
CA LEU A 31 10.18 -20.06 5.54
C LEU A 31 9.20 -20.82 4.65
N ASP A 32 7.92 -20.78 5.00
CA ASP A 32 6.80 -21.15 4.12
C ASP A 32 6.28 -19.87 3.44
N ILE A 33 6.72 -19.64 2.20
CA ILE A 33 6.55 -18.36 1.48
C ILE A 33 5.33 -18.41 0.55
N ASP A 34 4.34 -17.56 0.85
CA ASP A 34 3.19 -17.26 0.00
C ASP A 34 3.45 -15.97 -0.81
N VAL A 35 3.72 -16.12 -2.12
CA VAL A 35 3.89 -14.98 -3.03
C VAL A 35 2.53 -14.45 -3.48
N LEU A 36 2.05 -13.37 -2.87
CA LEU A 36 0.69 -12.88 -3.02
C LEU A 36 0.64 -11.39 -3.35
N ARG A 37 -0.29 -11.00 -4.24
CA ARG A 37 -0.49 -9.58 -4.54
C ARG A 37 -0.99 -8.85 -3.29
N PRO A 38 -0.62 -7.55 -3.09
CA PRO A 38 -1.08 -6.78 -1.94
C PRO A 38 -2.59 -6.77 -1.71
N ARG A 39 -3.38 -6.71 -2.80
CA ARG A 39 -4.85 -6.74 -2.72
C ARG A 39 -5.41 -8.07 -2.21
N VAL A 40 -4.63 -9.15 -2.22
CA VAL A 40 -5.01 -10.49 -1.75
C VAL A 40 -4.52 -10.71 -0.32
N MET A 41 -3.26 -10.40 -0.02
CA MET A 41 -2.69 -10.71 1.30
C MET A 41 -3.06 -9.71 2.39
N PHE A 42 -3.26 -8.41 2.07
CA PHE A 42 -3.56 -7.42 3.11
C PHE A 42 -4.85 -7.74 3.86
N PRO A 43 -6.00 -8.05 3.21
CA PRO A 43 -7.21 -8.44 3.95
C PRO A 43 -7.02 -9.72 4.76
N ARG A 44 -6.33 -10.74 4.20
CA ARG A 44 -6.03 -11.99 4.91
C ARG A 44 -5.22 -11.75 6.19
N MET A 45 -4.29 -10.81 6.17
CA MET A 45 -3.53 -10.42 7.36
C MET A 45 -4.36 -9.56 8.34
N LEU A 46 -5.05 -8.53 7.83
CA LEU A 46 -5.79 -7.58 8.66
C LEU A 46 -7.01 -8.20 9.34
N ASP A 47 -7.75 -9.05 8.62
CA ASP A 47 -9.03 -9.59 9.08
C ASP A 47 -8.87 -10.95 9.79
N HIS A 48 -7.83 -11.72 9.44
CA HIS A 48 -7.68 -13.11 9.89
C HIS A 48 -6.30 -13.45 10.46
N GLN A 49 -5.32 -12.54 10.41
CA GLN A 49 -3.96 -12.77 10.91
C GLN A 49 -3.35 -14.08 10.39
N GLU A 50 -3.58 -14.38 9.10
CA GLU A 50 -3.31 -15.70 8.53
C GLU A 50 -1.80 -16.04 8.35
N PHE A 51 -0.92 -15.08 8.60
CA PHE A 51 0.52 -15.19 8.41
C PHE A 51 1.26 -14.74 9.67
N ASP A 52 2.38 -15.38 9.98
CA ASP A 52 3.27 -14.97 11.07
C ASP A 52 4.00 -13.65 10.72
N VAL A 53 4.35 -13.51 9.44
CA VAL A 53 4.98 -12.29 8.88
C VAL A 53 4.29 -11.92 7.57
N CYS A 54 3.95 -10.65 7.38
CA CYS A 54 3.27 -10.22 6.17
C CYS A 54 3.72 -8.80 5.78
N GLU A 55 3.98 -8.59 4.49
CA GLU A 55 4.01 -7.22 3.95
C GLU A 55 2.62 -6.61 4.16
N LEU A 56 2.59 -5.36 4.64
CA LEU A 56 1.35 -4.66 4.96
C LEU A 56 1.36 -3.23 4.42
N SER A 57 0.16 -2.70 4.15
CA SER A 57 -0.02 -1.28 3.83
C SER A 57 0.43 -0.42 5.02
N LEU A 58 1.44 0.43 4.81
CA LEU A 58 1.92 1.37 5.82
C LEU A 58 0.80 2.28 6.34
N ALA A 59 -0.08 2.78 5.45
CA ALA A 59 -1.22 3.60 5.88
C ALA A 59 -2.20 2.82 6.77
N SER A 60 -2.42 1.53 6.50
CA SER A 60 -3.30 0.69 7.33
C SER A 60 -2.66 0.42 8.69
N PHE A 61 -1.38 0.06 8.72
CA PHE A 61 -0.61 -0.10 9.95
C PHE A 61 -0.62 1.18 10.79
N SER A 62 -0.29 2.34 10.20
CA SER A 62 -0.28 3.62 10.90
C SER A 62 -1.65 3.99 11.46
N ALA A 63 -2.73 3.70 10.73
CA ALA A 63 -4.09 3.94 11.20
C ALA A 63 -4.47 3.06 12.40
N LEU A 64 -4.09 1.79 12.39
CA LEU A 64 -4.29 0.88 13.53
C LEU A 64 -3.46 1.32 14.74
N ASN A 65 -2.18 1.63 14.51
CA ASN A 65 -1.27 2.06 15.56
C ASN A 65 -1.73 3.37 16.22
N ALA A 66 -2.19 4.34 15.42
CA ALA A 66 -2.73 5.60 15.93
C ALA A 66 -4.02 5.43 16.76
N ARG A 67 -4.78 4.36 16.54
CA ARG A 67 -5.99 4.02 17.33
C ARG A 67 -5.68 3.27 18.61
N GLY A 68 -4.47 2.70 18.74
CA GLY A 68 -4.11 1.82 19.87
C GLY A 68 -4.54 0.36 19.69
N ASP A 69 -5.09 0.00 18.52
CA ASP A 69 -5.67 -1.32 18.25
C ASP A 69 -4.79 -2.17 17.31
N CYS A 70 -3.48 -1.87 17.21
CA CYS A 70 -2.59 -2.58 16.31
C CYS A 70 -2.10 -3.90 16.93
N PRO A 71 -2.47 -5.07 16.38
CA PRO A 71 -1.99 -6.36 16.88
C PRO A 71 -0.60 -6.72 16.35
N PHE A 72 0.01 -5.85 15.52
CA PHE A 72 1.23 -6.14 14.78
C PHE A 72 2.43 -5.33 15.29
N VAL A 73 3.62 -5.91 15.16
CA VAL A 73 4.90 -5.21 15.29
C VAL A 73 5.46 -4.97 13.89
N ALA A 74 5.75 -3.71 13.55
CA ALA A 74 6.33 -3.38 12.26
C ALA A 74 7.84 -3.65 12.23
N ILE A 75 8.29 -4.28 11.15
CA ILE A 75 9.71 -4.35 10.77
C ILE A 75 9.94 -3.22 9.75
N PRO A 76 10.91 -2.31 9.93
CA PRO A 76 11.09 -1.14 9.08
C PRO A 76 11.78 -1.47 7.75
N VAL A 77 11.25 -2.46 7.02
CA VAL A 77 11.77 -2.93 5.73
C VAL A 77 10.72 -2.70 4.65
N PRO A 78 10.79 -1.57 3.90
CA PRO A 78 9.88 -1.30 2.80
C PRO A 78 10.26 -2.14 1.57
N VAL A 79 9.43 -3.13 1.25
CA VAL A 79 9.66 -4.01 0.08
C VAL A 79 9.16 -3.42 -1.24
N SER A 80 8.11 -2.57 -1.18
CA SER A 80 7.54 -1.88 -2.34
C SER A 80 8.15 -0.49 -2.53
N ARG A 81 8.70 -0.20 -3.72
CA ARG A 81 9.19 1.14 -4.11
C ARG A 81 8.57 1.54 -5.44
N PHE A 82 7.98 2.73 -5.49
CA PHE A 82 7.31 3.23 -6.69
C PHE A 82 7.38 4.76 -6.76
N PHE A 83 7.51 5.31 -7.96
CA PHE A 83 7.50 6.75 -8.17
C PHE A 83 6.06 7.29 -8.13
N ARG A 84 5.64 7.84 -6.99
CA ARG A 84 4.22 8.16 -6.74
C ARG A 84 3.66 9.29 -7.60
N HIS A 85 4.51 10.19 -8.09
CA HIS A 85 4.10 11.24 -9.05
C HIS A 85 3.46 10.65 -10.31
N SER A 86 3.95 9.50 -10.80
CA SER A 86 3.41 8.87 -12.02
C SER A 86 2.09 8.11 -11.79
N CYS A 87 1.52 8.16 -10.58
CA CYS A 87 0.24 7.53 -10.27
C CYS A 87 -0.95 8.49 -10.40
N ILE A 88 -0.74 9.74 -10.83
CA ILE A 88 -1.79 10.71 -11.08
C ILE A 88 -2.05 10.74 -12.58
N TYR A 89 -3.26 10.35 -12.98
CA TYR A 89 -3.67 10.34 -14.38
C TYR A 89 -4.70 11.44 -14.60
N VAL A 90 -4.44 12.28 -15.59
CA VAL A 90 -5.37 13.31 -16.05
C VAL A 90 -5.73 13.05 -17.50
N ARG A 91 -6.93 13.45 -17.87
CA ARG A 91 -7.38 13.41 -19.27
C ARG A 91 -6.63 14.49 -20.07
N VAL A 92 -6.18 14.17 -21.28
CA VAL A 92 -5.37 15.07 -22.12
C VAL A 92 -5.99 16.45 -22.32
N ASP A 93 -7.32 16.52 -22.45
CA ASP A 93 -8.09 17.74 -22.69
C ASP A 93 -8.79 18.25 -21.42
N SER A 94 -8.35 17.83 -20.22
CA SER A 94 -8.85 18.33 -18.94
C SER A 94 -8.44 19.79 -18.65
N GLY A 95 -7.45 20.31 -19.37
CA GLY A 95 -6.83 21.61 -19.11
C GLY A 95 -5.94 21.64 -17.86
N ILE A 96 -5.64 20.48 -17.25
CA ILE A 96 -4.71 20.35 -16.11
C ILE A 96 -3.28 20.25 -16.66
N GLN A 97 -2.44 21.24 -16.36
CA GLN A 97 -1.04 21.29 -16.82
C GLN A 97 -0.05 21.25 -15.66
N GLN A 98 -0.47 21.66 -14.46
CA GLN A 98 0.34 21.67 -13.25
C GLN A 98 -0.48 21.20 -12.03
N PRO A 99 0.17 20.79 -10.93
CA PRO A 99 -0.53 20.26 -9.76
C PRO A 99 -1.60 21.18 -9.17
N GLU A 100 -1.38 22.50 -9.20
CA GLU A 100 -2.30 23.52 -8.68
C GLU A 100 -3.64 23.54 -9.41
N ASP A 101 -3.66 23.11 -10.68
CA ASP A 101 -4.89 23.02 -11.47
C ASP A 101 -5.82 21.91 -10.98
N LEU A 102 -5.36 21.04 -10.06
CA LEU A 102 -6.19 20.04 -9.40
C LEU A 102 -7.19 20.66 -8.42
N LYS A 103 -6.98 21.90 -7.96
CA LYS A 103 -7.91 22.58 -7.05
C LYS A 103 -9.31 22.71 -7.70
N GLY A 104 -10.33 22.33 -6.95
CA GLY A 104 -11.73 22.24 -7.37
C GLY A 104 -12.06 21.07 -8.30
N LYS A 105 -11.10 20.20 -8.67
CA LYS A 105 -11.35 19.08 -9.59
C LYS A 105 -11.92 17.86 -8.87
N ARG A 106 -12.55 16.99 -9.68
CA ARG A 106 -13.07 15.69 -9.25
C ARG A 106 -11.98 14.64 -9.41
N VAL A 107 -11.64 13.94 -8.34
CA VAL A 107 -10.57 12.92 -8.32
C VAL A 107 -11.18 11.56 -7.98
N GLY A 108 -10.94 10.57 -8.85
CA GLY A 108 -11.34 9.18 -8.64
C GLY A 108 -10.21 8.35 -8.01
N THR A 109 -10.53 7.49 -7.04
CA THR A 109 -9.59 6.53 -6.47
C THR A 109 -10.29 5.24 -6.07
N THR A 110 -9.58 4.11 -6.08
CA THR A 110 -10.15 2.86 -5.55
C THR A 110 -10.16 2.79 -4.03
N GLN A 111 -9.28 3.55 -3.37
CA GLN A 111 -9.15 3.53 -1.92
C GLN A 111 -8.48 4.81 -1.41
N TYR A 112 -9.26 5.67 -0.76
CA TYR A 112 -8.80 6.97 -0.27
C TYR A 112 -7.69 6.87 0.80
N GLY A 113 -7.79 5.86 1.67
CA GLY A 113 -6.82 5.58 2.75
C GLY A 113 -5.66 4.67 2.37
N SER A 114 -5.48 4.33 1.08
CA SER A 114 -4.36 3.50 0.66
C SER A 114 -3.02 4.22 0.85
N THR A 115 -1.94 3.47 1.06
CA THR A 115 -0.58 4.03 1.19
C THR A 115 -0.22 4.93 0.01
N ALA A 116 -0.55 4.53 -1.22
CA ALA A 116 -0.31 5.34 -2.42
C ALA A 116 -1.08 6.67 -2.38
N ALA A 117 -2.38 6.63 -2.07
CA ALA A 117 -3.19 7.84 -2.00
C ALA A 117 -2.77 8.75 -0.84
N THR A 118 -2.30 8.22 0.28
CA THR A 118 -1.78 9.02 1.40
C THR A 118 -0.49 9.75 1.01
N TYR A 119 0.45 9.04 0.37
CA TYR A 119 1.66 9.66 -0.17
C TYR A 119 1.35 10.76 -1.19
N ILE A 120 0.43 10.51 -2.12
CA ILE A 120 0.06 11.49 -3.15
C ILE A 120 -0.52 12.75 -2.52
N LYS A 121 -1.43 12.61 -1.55
CA LYS A 121 -2.03 13.75 -0.85
C LYS A 121 -0.98 14.56 -0.07
N GLY A 122 -0.07 13.88 0.64
CA GLY A 122 1.02 14.55 1.37
C GLY A 122 1.95 15.31 0.43
N MET A 123 2.45 14.64 -0.62
CA MET A 123 3.30 15.25 -1.64
C MET A 123 2.64 16.46 -2.33
N LEU A 124 1.37 16.35 -2.75
CA LEU A 124 0.64 17.48 -3.35
C LEU A 124 0.52 18.66 -2.38
N GLN A 125 0.31 18.39 -1.09
CA GLN A 125 0.18 19.42 -0.08
C GLN A 125 1.53 20.07 0.24
N ASP A 126 2.56 19.27 0.50
CA ASP A 126 3.87 19.71 0.99
C ASP A 126 4.67 20.42 -0.11
N ASP A 127 4.65 19.90 -1.34
CA ASP A 127 5.49 20.38 -2.44
C ASP A 127 4.78 21.41 -3.34
N TYR A 128 3.44 21.37 -3.41
CA TYR A 128 2.65 22.19 -4.34
C TYR A 128 1.54 23.01 -3.68
N GLY A 129 1.36 22.92 -2.36
CA GLY A 129 0.32 23.66 -1.64
C GLY A 129 -1.11 23.31 -2.10
N VAL A 130 -1.32 22.07 -2.56
CA VAL A 130 -2.62 21.52 -2.96
C VAL A 130 -3.09 20.55 -1.89
N ALA A 131 -3.98 21.02 -1.02
CA ALA A 131 -4.50 20.19 0.05
C ALA A 131 -5.50 19.17 -0.51
N ALA A 132 -5.64 18.04 0.20
CA ALA A 132 -6.68 17.07 -0.12
C ALA A 132 -8.09 17.68 -0.11
N SER A 133 -8.33 18.65 0.78
CA SER A 133 -9.60 19.41 0.89
C SER A 133 -9.87 20.35 -0.28
N ASP A 134 -8.86 20.67 -1.10
CA ASP A 134 -9.04 21.50 -2.28
C ASP A 134 -9.67 20.73 -3.44
N MET A 135 -9.87 19.42 -3.31
CA MET A 135 -10.40 18.52 -4.36
C MET A 135 -11.68 17.80 -3.91
N HIS A 136 -12.47 17.34 -4.88
CA HIS A 136 -13.65 16.52 -4.64
C HIS A 136 -13.34 15.05 -4.91
N TRP A 137 -13.33 14.22 -3.87
CA TRP A 137 -12.93 12.81 -3.95
C TRP A 137 -14.11 11.87 -4.17
N TYR A 138 -13.93 10.93 -5.09
CA TYR A 138 -14.89 9.89 -5.40
C TYR A 138 -14.20 8.53 -5.31
N MET A 139 -14.78 7.61 -4.53
CA MET A 139 -14.31 6.22 -4.45
C MET A 139 -15.16 5.32 -5.34
N GLY A 140 -14.53 4.43 -6.08
CA GLY A 140 -15.19 3.45 -6.93
C GLY A 140 -14.22 2.41 -7.48
N GLY A 141 -14.72 1.43 -8.22
CA GLY A 141 -13.87 0.42 -8.84
C GLY A 141 -13.04 0.95 -10.00
N LEU A 142 -11.98 0.22 -10.33
CA LEU A 142 -11.03 0.61 -11.37
C LEU A 142 -11.60 0.48 -12.79
N THR A 143 -12.29 -0.63 -13.06
CA THR A 143 -12.84 -0.96 -14.40
C THR A 143 -14.34 -1.24 -14.38
N SER A 144 -14.94 -1.36 -13.20
CA SER A 144 -16.36 -1.64 -13.01
C SER A 144 -16.84 -0.95 -11.73
N PRO A 145 -18.13 -0.56 -11.63
CA PRO A 145 -18.67 -0.03 -10.38
C PRO A 145 -18.44 -1.02 -9.22
N THR A 146 -18.06 -0.50 -8.07
CA THR A 146 -18.03 -1.26 -6.81
C THR A 146 -19.24 -0.87 -5.98
N GLN A 147 -19.72 -1.76 -5.11
CA GLN A 147 -20.71 -1.38 -4.13
C GLN A 147 -20.17 -0.26 -3.25
N ALA A 148 -21.05 0.64 -2.83
CA ALA A 148 -20.71 1.62 -1.80
C ALA A 148 -20.32 0.86 -0.52
N PRO A 149 -19.30 1.33 0.21
CA PRO A 149 -18.90 0.75 1.49
C PRO A 149 -20.02 0.82 2.53
#